data_AF-A0A1W9SPD8-F1
#
_entry.id   AF-A0A1W9SPD8-F1
#
_cell.length_a   1.000
_cell.length_b   1.000
_cell.length_c   1.000
_cell.angle_alpha   90.00
_cell.angle_beta   90.00
_cell.angle_gamma   90.00
#
_symmetry.space_group_name_H-M   'P 1'
#
loop_
_entity.id
_entity.type
_entity.pdbx_description
1 polymer ?
#
loop_
_entity_poly.entity_id
_entity_poly.type
_entity_poly.pdbx_seq_one_letter_code
_entity_poly.pdbx_strand_id
1 'polypeptide(L)'
;NGPAMGAAILSTIYARLGDEEKSYNMFIKSYKPNEVPPFGVLAETADGSNPYFATGAGGMLQSVLFGIGGLDITKKGIIQLKTKLPKKWKSLKMTRIGSNKKVFIRN
;
A
#
# COMPACT_ATOMS: atom_id res chain seq x y z
N ASN A 1 -17.56 5.96 3.35
CA ASN A 1 -17.51 6.14 1.88
C ASN A 1 -16.65 7.35 1.59
N GLY A 2 -15.70 7.24 0.65
CA GLY A 2 -14.68 8.25 0.40
C GLY A 2 -13.72 7.80 -0.70
N PRO A 3 -12.79 8.67 -1.15
CA PRO A 3 -11.92 8.38 -2.28
C PRO A 3 -10.93 7.24 -1.98
N ALA A 4 -10.47 6.56 -3.03
CA ALA A 4 -9.48 5.49 -2.98
C ALA A 4 -8.24 5.84 -2.11
N MET A 5 -7.76 7.08 -2.24
CA MET A 5 -6.63 7.63 -1.49
C MET A 5 -6.86 7.63 0.03
N GLY A 6 -8.08 7.89 0.48
CA GLY A 6 -8.42 7.86 1.90
C GLY A 6 -8.26 6.46 2.48
N ALA A 7 -8.67 5.43 1.74
CA ALA A 7 -8.47 4.04 2.14
C ALA A 7 -6.98 3.66 2.16
N ALA A 8 -6.16 4.15 1.23
CA ALA A 8 -4.72 3.92 1.25
C ALA A 8 -4.04 4.46 2.52
N ILE A 9 -4.39 5.69 2.93
CA ILE A 9 -3.85 6.29 4.16
C ILE A 9 -4.33 5.53 5.40
N LEU A 10 -5.61 5.17 5.47
CA LEU A 10 -6.13 4.35 6.57
C LEU A 10 -5.42 2.99 6.66
N SER A 11 -5.17 2.34 5.52
CA SER A 11 -4.41 1.08 5.48
C SER A 11 -3.01 1.24 6.06
N THR A 12 -2.33 2.34 5.73
CA THR A 12 -1.01 2.69 6.24
C THR A 12 -1.04 2.88 7.77
N ILE A 13 -2.01 3.66 8.27
CA ILE A 13 -2.15 3.93 9.70
C ILE A 13 -2.44 2.64 10.47
N TYR A 14 -3.40 1.82 10.03
CA TYR A 14 -3.72 0.55 10.69
C TYR A 14 -2.52 -0.41 10.69
N ALA A 15 -1.74 -0.47 9.60
CA ALA A 15 -0.53 -1.29 9.56
C ALA A 15 0.48 -0.85 10.64
N ARG A 16 0.67 0.46 10.80
CA ARG A 16 1.60 1.04 11.78
C ARG A 16 1.11 0.88 13.22
N LEU A 17 -0.20 0.78 13.43
CA LEU A 17 -0.83 0.42 14.71
C LEU A 17 -0.80 -1.09 15.00
N GLY A 18 -0.38 -1.92 14.04
CA GLY A 18 -0.33 -3.37 14.18
C GLY A 18 -1.69 -4.08 14.05
N ASP A 19 -2.70 -3.41 13.48
CA ASP A 19 -4.01 -3.96 13.14
C ASP A 19 -3.98 -4.50 11.71
N GLU A 20 -3.52 -5.73 11.54
CA GLU A 20 -3.28 -6.31 10.21
C GLU A 20 -4.56 -6.51 9.40
N GLU A 21 -5.69 -6.77 10.08
CA GLU A 21 -6.96 -7.06 9.46
C GLU A 21 -7.58 -5.78 8.88
N LYS A 22 -7.68 -4.71 9.69
CA LYS A 22 -8.17 -3.43 9.18
C LYS A 22 -7.24 -2.85 8.12
N SER A 23 -5.94 -3.02 8.29
CA SER A 23 -4.96 -2.60 7.28
C SER A 23 -5.22 -3.27 5.93
N TYR A 24 -5.39 -4.60 5.91
CA TYR A 24 -5.66 -5.33 4.68
C TYR A 24 -7.01 -4.97 4.06
N ASN A 25 -8.06 -4.82 4.87
CA ASN A 25 -9.38 -4.43 4.37
C ASN A 25 -9.35 -3.05 3.72
N MET A 26 -8.64 -2.09 4.32
CA MET A 26 -8.45 -0.75 3.74
C MET A 26 -7.53 -0.79 2.51
N PHE A 27 -6.51 -1.66 2.49
CA PHE A 27 -5.65 -1.84 1.33
C PHE A 27 -6.47 -2.28 0.11
N ILE A 28 -7.28 -3.33 0.24
CA ILE A 28 -8.16 -3.81 -0.85
C ILE A 28 -9.11 -2.71 -1.32
N LYS A 29 -9.69 -1.94 -0.37
CA LYS A 29 -10.57 -0.81 -0.69
C LYS A 29 -9.86 0.33 -1.42
N SER A 30 -8.54 0.44 -1.32
CA SER A 30 -7.77 1.54 -1.89
C SER A 30 -7.53 1.44 -3.39
N TYR A 31 -7.80 0.28 -4.01
CA TYR A 31 -7.58 0.10 -5.45
C TYR A 31 -8.64 -0.77 -6.13
N LYS A 32 -9.13 -1.82 -5.46
CA LYS A 32 -9.96 -2.84 -6.11
C LYS A 32 -11.28 -2.33 -6.70
N PRO A 33 -12.02 -1.41 -6.05
CA PRO A 33 -13.22 -0.81 -6.64
C PRO A 33 -12.95 0.07 -7.87
N ASN A 34 -11.70 0.49 -8.05
CA ASN A 34 -11.25 1.34 -9.13
C ASN A 34 -10.60 0.54 -10.27
N GLU A 35 -10.43 -0.80 -10.14
CA GLU A 35 -9.81 -1.62 -11.17
C GLU A 35 -10.72 -1.75 -12.40
N VAL A 36 -10.16 -1.43 -13.57
CA VAL A 36 -10.83 -1.55 -14.86
C VAL A 36 -10.24 -2.72 -15.66
N PRO A 37 -11.07 -3.70 -16.09
CA PRO A 37 -10.61 -4.79 -16.93
C PRO A 37 -10.16 -4.31 -18.33
N PRO A 38 -9.37 -5.11 -19.06
CA PRO A 38 -8.79 -6.40 -18.66
C PRO A 38 -7.47 -6.25 -17.89
N PHE A 39 -6.89 -5.05 -17.87
CA PHE A 39 -5.53 -4.83 -17.37
C PHE A 39 -5.44 -4.40 -15.91
N GLY A 40 -6.56 -4.14 -15.24
CA GLY A 40 -6.60 -3.68 -13.85
C GLY A 40 -6.03 -2.27 -13.69
N VAL A 41 -6.13 -1.43 -14.73
CA VAL A 41 -5.78 0.00 -14.60
C VAL A 41 -6.76 0.66 -13.65
N LEU A 42 -6.31 1.65 -12.88
CA LEU A 42 -7.17 2.29 -11.89
C LEU A 42 -7.90 3.48 -12.50
N ALA A 43 -9.22 3.51 -12.35
CA ALA A 43 -10.06 4.67 -12.63
C ALA A 43 -10.08 5.66 -11.46
N GLU A 44 -10.55 6.88 -11.72
CA GLU A 44 -10.62 7.93 -10.70
C GLU A 44 -11.70 7.63 -9.65
N THR A 45 -12.86 7.21 -10.13
CA THR A 45 -13.99 6.82 -9.28
C THR A 45 -14.13 5.31 -9.25
N ALA A 46 -14.78 4.81 -8.20
CA ALA A 46 -15.30 3.44 -8.24
C ALA A 46 -16.27 3.32 -9.42
N ASP A 47 -16.20 2.20 -10.15
CA ASP A 47 -17.00 1.92 -11.35
C ASP A 47 -16.76 2.86 -12.55
N GLY A 48 -15.74 3.72 -12.47
CA GLY A 48 -15.32 4.56 -13.59
C GLY A 48 -14.65 3.75 -14.70
N SER A 49 -14.71 4.28 -15.93
CA SER A 49 -14.02 3.69 -17.10
C SER A 49 -12.85 4.53 -17.60
N ASN A 50 -12.61 5.72 -17.00
CA ASN A 50 -11.50 6.58 -17.35
C ASN A 50 -10.19 5.97 -16.81
N PRO A 51 -9.22 5.63 -17.68
CA PRO A 51 -8.01 4.96 -17.21
C PRO A 51 -7.03 5.94 -16.55
N TYR A 52 -6.09 5.39 -15.78
CA TYR A 52 -4.87 6.06 -15.28
C TYR A 52 -5.04 7.10 -14.17
N PHE A 53 -5.78 6.75 -13.12
CA PHE A 53 -5.76 7.50 -11.87
C PHE A 53 -4.47 7.26 -11.08
N ALA A 54 -3.43 8.04 -11.42
CA ALA A 54 -2.10 7.92 -10.83
C ALA A 54 -2.09 8.12 -9.31
N THR A 55 -2.93 9.01 -8.77
CA THR A 55 -2.98 9.27 -7.34
C THR A 55 -3.50 8.07 -6.54
N GLY A 56 -4.50 7.35 -7.08
CA GLY A 56 -4.98 6.09 -6.49
C GLY A 56 -3.91 5.01 -6.52
N ALA A 57 -3.24 4.83 -7.66
CA ALA A 57 -2.15 3.86 -7.81
C ALA A 57 -0.97 4.16 -6.87
N GLY A 58 -0.61 5.43 -6.75
CA GLY A 58 0.42 5.90 -5.83
C GLY A 58 0.06 5.65 -4.37
N GLY A 59 -1.19 5.94 -3.97
CA GLY A 59 -1.69 5.66 -2.63
C GLY A 59 -1.63 4.16 -2.30
N MET A 60 -2.11 3.31 -3.20
CA MET A 60 -2.03 1.86 -3.07
C MET A 60 -0.59 1.40 -2.84
N LEU A 61 0.36 1.83 -3.69
CA LEU A 61 1.77 1.47 -3.54
C LEU A 61 2.37 1.98 -2.23
N GLN A 62 2.05 3.22 -1.82
CA GLN A 62 2.52 3.77 -0.55
C GLN A 62 2.03 2.97 0.66
N SER A 63 0.79 2.46 0.62
CA SER A 63 0.26 1.61 1.70
C SER A 63 0.99 0.27 1.82
N VAL A 64 1.46 -0.30 0.71
CA VAL A 64 2.31 -1.50 0.72
C VAL A 64 3.69 -1.19 1.28
N LEU A 65 4.32 -0.10 0.86
CA LEU A 65 5.70 0.23 1.24
C LEU A 65 5.80 0.76 2.68
N PHE A 66 5.09 1.83 2.98
CA PHE A 66 5.18 2.57 4.25
C PHE A 66 4.17 2.10 5.31
N GLY A 67 3.15 1.34 4.88
CA GLY A 67 2.21 0.66 5.77
C GLY A 67 2.66 -0.76 6.05
N ILE A 68 2.19 -1.71 5.24
CA ILE A 68 2.39 -3.16 5.47
C ILE A 68 3.88 -3.52 5.54
N GLY A 69 4.69 -2.99 4.62
CA GLY A 69 6.14 -3.18 4.58
C GLY A 69 6.89 -2.49 5.71
N GLY A 70 6.29 -1.44 6.29
CA GLY A 70 6.82 -0.71 7.42
C GLY A 70 8.05 0.15 7.08
N LEU A 71 8.29 0.50 5.82
CA LEU A 71 9.36 1.43 5.50
C LEU A 71 9.11 2.78 6.17
N ASP A 72 10.16 3.42 6.66
CA ASP A 72 10.08 4.76 7.23
C ASP A 72 11.33 5.56 6.89
N ILE A 73 11.14 6.83 6.56
CA ILE A 73 12.23 7.74 6.17
C ILE A 73 12.55 8.61 7.38
N THR A 74 13.77 8.48 7.90
CA THR A 74 14.22 9.19 9.10
C THR A 74 15.50 9.97 8.82
N LYS A 75 15.94 10.79 9.78
CA LYS A 75 17.26 11.44 9.73
C LYS A 75 18.43 10.46 9.62
N LYS A 76 18.24 9.19 9.99
CA LYS A 76 19.25 8.11 9.88
C LYS A 76 19.15 7.34 8.54
N GLY A 77 18.29 7.80 7.63
CA GLY A 77 17.95 7.11 6.39
C GLY A 77 16.71 6.24 6.51
N ILE A 78 16.56 5.31 5.56
CA ILE A 78 15.41 4.40 5.47
C ILE A 78 15.58 3.25 6.46
N ILE A 79 14.60 3.12 7.35
CA ILE A 79 14.49 2.02 8.32
C ILE A 79 13.23 1.18 8.04
N GLN A 80 13.09 0.05 8.75
CA GLN A 80 11.90 -0.77 8.71
C GLN A 80 11.28 -0.90 10.11
N LEU A 81 10.08 -0.38 10.26
CA LEU A 81 9.24 -0.51 11.46
C LEU A 81 8.70 -1.92 11.60
N LYS A 82 8.38 -2.32 12.84
CA LYS A 82 7.65 -3.56 13.12
C LYS A 82 6.18 -3.38 12.79
N THR A 83 5.75 -3.96 11.68
CA THR A 83 4.35 -4.10 11.26
C THR A 83 4.01 -5.58 11.12
N LYS A 84 2.77 -5.91 10.73
CA LYS A 84 2.35 -7.29 10.49
C LYS A 84 1.93 -7.47 9.04
N LEU A 85 2.20 -8.64 8.47
CA LEU A 85 1.63 -9.00 7.18
C LEU A 85 0.13 -9.29 7.32
N PRO A 86 -0.66 -8.99 6.28
CA PRO A 86 -1.96 -9.62 6.13
C PRO A 86 -1.83 -11.13 6.22
N LYS A 87 -2.76 -11.80 6.92
CA LYS A 87 -2.77 -13.27 7.08
C LYS A 87 -2.75 -14.04 5.74
N LYS A 88 -3.17 -13.39 4.65
CA LYS A 88 -3.19 -13.95 3.29
C LYS A 88 -1.82 -13.91 2.59
N TRP A 89 -0.83 -13.20 3.14
CA TRP A 89 0.47 -13.01 2.55
C TRP A 89 1.52 -13.81 3.32
N LYS A 90 2.37 -14.54 2.60
CA LYS A 90 3.48 -15.30 3.19
C LYS A 90 4.73 -14.45 3.42
N SER A 91 4.96 -13.48 2.53
CA SER A 91 6.12 -12.61 2.60
C SER A 91 5.91 -11.36 1.74
N LEU A 92 6.59 -10.28 2.08
CA LEU A 92 6.74 -9.07 1.28
C LEU A 92 8.23 -8.73 1.14
N LYS A 93 8.74 -8.73 -0.11
CA LYS A 93 10.10 -8.36 -0.45
C LYS A 93 10.12 -7.04 -1.19
N MET A 94 10.78 -6.03 -0.63
CA MET A 94 10.93 -4.70 -1.21
C MET A 94 12.41 -4.53 -1.61
N THR A 95 12.66 -4.41 -2.92
CA THR A 95 14.03 -4.39 -3.48
C THR A 95 14.43 -3.02 -3.97
N ARG A 96 15.74 -2.78 -4.04
CA ARG A 96 16.33 -1.55 -4.61
C ARG A 96 15.83 -0.27 -3.92
N ILE A 97 15.63 -0.34 -2.60
CA ILE A 97 15.16 0.79 -1.80
C ILE A 97 16.33 1.73 -1.47
N GLY A 98 16.16 3.02 -1.83
CA GLY A 98 17.15 4.07 -1.62
C GLY A 98 18.39 3.97 -2.51
N SER A 99 19.31 4.93 -2.36
CA SER A 99 20.56 5.02 -3.15
C SER A 99 21.43 3.76 -3.05
N ASN A 100 21.45 3.14 -1.86
CA ASN A 100 22.23 1.92 -1.59
C ASN A 100 21.51 0.64 -2.07
N LYS A 101 20.38 0.75 -2.78
CA LYS A 101 19.61 -0.35 -3.36
C LYS A 101 19.29 -1.48 -2.35
N LYS A 102 18.99 -1.12 -1.10
CA LYS A 102 18.75 -2.08 -0.02
C LYS A 102 17.55 -2.98 -0.32
N VAL A 103 17.57 -4.18 0.26
CA VAL A 103 16.46 -5.12 0.24
C VAL A 103 15.89 -5.23 1.65
N PHE A 104 14.58 -5.07 1.76
CA PHE A 104 13.82 -5.26 3.00
C PHE A 104 12.88 -6.45 2.81
N ILE A 105 12.84 -7.34 3.79
CA ILE A 105 12.00 -8.54 3.75
C ILE A 105 11.14 -8.57 4.99
N ARG A 106 9.86 -8.86 4.80
CA ARG A 106 8.92 -9.16 5.86
C ARG A 106 8.31 -10.52 5.61
N ASN A 107 8.31 -11.36 6.64
CA ASN A 107 7.68 -12.68 6.67
C ASN A 107 6.50 -12.68 7.65
#